data_AF-A0A538C4B7-F1
#
_entry.id   AF-A0A538C4B7-F1
#
_cell.length_a   1.000
_cell.length_b   1.000
_cell.length_c   1.000
_cell.angle_alpha   90.00
_cell.angle_beta   90.00
_cell.angle_gamma   90.00
#
_symmetry.space_group_name_H-M   'P 1'
#
loop_
_entity.id
_entity.type
_entity.pdbx_description
1 polymer ?
#
loop_
_entity_poly.entity_id
_entity_poly.type
_entity_poly.pdbx_seq_one_letter_code
_entity_poly.pdbx_strand_id
1 'polypeptide(L)' 'MDFLEAALTVLSEEGTALHWTVIQDLALKRGYLDPFTQRDIRKNLLAALARAAKQGRVAKLETGVYALPPDTE' A
#
# COMPACT_ATOMS: atom_id res chain seq x y z
N MET A 1 -6.48 3.08 -11.32
CA MET A 1 -5.82 2.41 -10.19
C MET A 1 -4.79 3.37 -9.64
N ASP A 2 -5.09 4.01 -8.52
CA ASP A 2 -4.15 4.85 -7.79
C ASP A 2 -3.18 4.00 -6.95
N PHE A 3 -2.04 4.58 -6.54
CA PHE A 3 -1.06 3.93 -5.65
C PHE A 3 -1.69 3.35 -4.39
N LEU A 4 -2.69 4.07 -3.84
CA LEU A 4 -3.41 3.63 -2.66
C LEU A 4 -4.28 2.40 -2.95
N GLU A 5 -4.99 2.38 -4.07
CA GLU A 5 -5.85 1.25 -4.43
C GLU A 5 -5.04 -0.01 -4.68
N ALA A 6 -3.91 0.12 -5.39
CA ALA A 6 -2.96 -0.97 -5.59
C ALA A 6 -2.44 -1.51 -4.24
N ALA A 7 -2.06 -0.61 -3.32
CA ALA A 7 -1.59 -1.00 -1.99
C ALA A 7 -2.66 -1.71 -1.16
N LEU A 8 -3.88 -1.18 -1.14
CA LEU A 8 -5.01 -1.77 -0.43
C LEU A 8 -5.39 -3.14 -1.01
N THR A 9 -5.34 -3.28 -2.34
CA THR A 9 -5.61 -4.56 -3.02
C THR A 9 -4.58 -5.60 -2.60
N VAL A 10 -3.28 -5.27 -2.65
CA VAL A 10 -2.22 -6.18 -2.21
C VAL A 10 -2.36 -6.56 -0.74
N LEU A 11 -2.63 -5.59 0.14
CA LEU A 11 -2.83 -5.86 1.57
C LEU A 11 -4.07 -6.72 1.83
N SER A 12 -5.14 -6.54 1.05
CA SER A 12 -6.35 -7.34 1.12
C SER A 12 -6.13 -8.77 0.64
N GLU A 13 -5.42 -8.94 -0.47
CA GLU A 13 -5.13 -10.27 -1.01
C GLU A 13 -4.18 -11.08 -0.14
N GLU A 14 -3.16 -10.44 0.45
CA GLU A 14 -2.22 -11.12 1.34
C GLU A 14 -2.79 -11.31 2.76
N GLY A 15 -3.73 -10.46 3.19
CA GLY A 15 -4.39 -10.56 4.50
C GLY A 15 -3.46 -10.39 5.70
N THR A 16 -2.25 -9.86 5.49
CA THR A 16 -1.21 -9.69 6.51
C THR A 16 -0.58 -8.29 6.46
N ALA A 17 0.12 -7.94 7.53
CA ALA A 17 0.91 -6.72 7.59
C ALA A 17 2.15 -6.83 6.68
N LEU A 18 2.30 -5.89 5.76
CA LEU A 18 3.38 -5.89 4.78
C LEU A 18 4.18 -4.60 4.84
N HIS A 19 5.49 -4.73 4.60
CA HIS A 19 6.35 -3.57 4.43
C HIS A 19 6.08 -2.88 3.09
N TRP A 20 6.12 -1.54 3.05
CA TRP A 20 5.81 -0.75 1.84
C TRP A 20 6.60 -1.16 0.60
N THR A 21 7.83 -1.66 0.76
CA THR A 21 8.64 -2.22 -0.34
C THR A 21 8.03 -3.49 -0.92
N VAL A 22 7.49 -4.37 -0.07
CA VAL A 22 6.83 -5.61 -0.50
C VAL A 22 5.52 -5.28 -1.20
N ILE A 23 4.75 -4.33 -0.65
CA ILE A 23 3.53 -3.83 -1.28
C ILE A 23 3.84 -3.28 -2.67
N GLN A 24 4.91 -2.48 -2.81
CA GLN A 24 5.36 -1.96 -4.09
C GLN A 24 5.74 -3.08 -5.06
N ASP A 25 6.58 -4.03 -4.63
CA ASP A 25 7.06 -5.13 -5.47
C ASP A 25 5.91 -6.02 -5.96
N LEU A 26 4.97 -6.36 -5.07
CA LEU A 26 3.77 -7.12 -5.41
C LEU A 26 2.86 -6.35 -6.37
N ALA A 27 2.66 -5.06 -6.14
CA ALA A 27 1.86 -4.22 -7.03
C ALA A 27 2.48 -4.09 -8.42
N LEU A 28 3.82 -4.05 -8.52
CA LEU A 28 4.54 -4.09 -9.79
C LEU A 28 4.41 -5.47 -10.47
N LYS A 29 4.60 -6.56 -9.72
CA LYS A 29 4.50 -7.94 -10.23
C LYS A 29 3.11 -8.30 -10.72
N ARG A 30 2.06 -7.82 -10.04
CA ARG A 30 0.66 -8.04 -10.40
C ARG A 30 0.18 -7.09 -11.51
N GLY A 31 1.00 -6.12 -11.92
CA GLY A 31 0.63 -5.13 -12.95
C GLY A 31 -0.37 -4.07 -12.47
N TYR A 32 -0.49 -3.86 -11.16
CA TYR A 32 -1.29 -2.76 -10.60
C TYR A 32 -0.57 -1.41 -10.71
N LEU A 33 0.77 -1.44 -10.69
CA LEU A 33 1.61 -0.26 -10.87
C LEU A 33 2.54 -0.47 -12.06
N ASP A 34 2.69 0.58 -12.86
CA ASP A 34 3.57 0.59 -14.01
C ASP A 34 4.77 1.49 -13.76
N PRO A 35 6.00 0.95 -13.68
CA PRO A 35 7.21 1.73 -13.46
C PRO A 35 7.56 2.64 -14.65
N PHE A 36 7.00 2.34 -15.83
CA PHE A 36 7.20 3.13 -17.04
C PHE A 36 6.29 4.36 -17.10
N THR A 37 5.06 4.23 -16.62
CA THR A 37 4.06 5.31 -16.65
C THR A 37 4.09 6.14 -15.37
N GLN A 38 4.42 5.52 -14.24
CA GLN A 38 4.38 6.14 -12.93
C GLN A 38 5.79 6.47 -12.44
N ARG A 39 6.14 7.75 -12.45
CA ARG A 39 7.38 8.25 -11.83
C ARG A 39 7.22 8.34 -10.31
N ASP A 40 8.34 8.21 -9.61
CA ASP A 40 8.42 8.38 -8.16
C ASP A 40 7.48 7.45 -7.37
N ILE A 41 7.27 6.21 -7.83
CA ILE A 41 6.36 5.23 -7.23
C ILE A 41 6.55 5.14 -5.73
N ARG A 42 7.79 4.99 -5.27
CA ARG A 42 8.13 4.92 -3.84
C ARG A 42 7.58 6.10 -3.05
N LYS A 43 7.80 7.33 -3.54
CA LYS A 43 7.40 8.56 -2.85
C LYS A 43 5.88 8.71 -2.86
N ASN A 44 5.24 8.46 -3.99
CA ASN A 44 3.79 8.52 -4.13
C ASN A 44 3.08 7.45 -3.30
N LEU A 45 3.61 6.22 -3.28
CA LEU A 45 3.11 5.11 -2.48
C LEU A 45 3.23 5.39 -0.97
N LEU A 46 4.40 5.86 -0.51
CA LEU A 46 4.60 6.25 0.89
C LEU A 46 3.69 7.42 1.29
N ALA A 47 3.54 8.44 0.44
CA ALA A 47 2.63 9.55 0.70
C ALA A 47 1.16 9.08 0.77
N ALA A 48 0.76 8.18 -0.14
CA ALA A 48 -0.57 7.58 -0.16
C ALA A 48 -0.83 6.74 1.09
N LEU A 49 0.10 5.86 1.49
CA LEU A 49 0.01 5.05 2.70
C LEU A 49 -0.03 5.91 3.97
N ALA A 50 0.82 6.95 4.06
CA ALA A 50 0.80 7.87 5.20
C ALA A 50 -0.52 8.64 5.31
N ARG A 51 -1.07 9.09 4.17
CA ARG A 51 -2.38 9.75 4.12
C ARG A 51 -3.53 8.79 4.42
N ALA A 52 -3.43 7.53 3.99
CA ALA A 52 -4.41 6.50 4.29
C ALA A 52 -4.38 6.09 5.77
N ALA A 53 -3.20 6.02 6.38
CA ALA A 53 -3.05 5.78 7.81
C ALA A 53 -3.72 6.89 8.63
N LYS A 54 -3.54 8.16 8.22
CA LYS A 54 -4.24 9.29 8.84
C LYS A 54 -5.76 9.25 8.67
N GLN A 55 -6.26 8.63 7.61
CA GLN A 55 -7.70 8.47 7.35
C GLN A 55 -8.28 7.19 8.00
N GLY A 56 -7.46 6.39 8.69
CA GLY A 56 -7.90 5.11 9.25
C GLY A 56 -8.13 4.00 8.21
N ARG A 57 -7.68 4.18 6.96
CA ARG A 57 -7.83 3.19 5.88
C ARG A 57 -6.76 2.08 5.91
N VAL A 58 -5.64 2.31 6.60
CA VAL A 58 -4.58 1.33 6.86
C VAL A 58 -4.05 1.55 8.27
N ALA A 59 -3.69 0.47 8.95
CA ALA A 59 -3.01 0.53 10.23
C ALA A 59 -1.50 0.48 10.01
N LYS A 60 -0.76 1.47 10.50
CA LYS A 60 0.71 1.40 10.53
C LYS A 60 1.12 0.66 11.80
N LEU A 61 1.61 -0.56 11.67
CA LEU A 61 2.03 -1.38 12.81
C LEU A 61 3.46 -1.05 13.23
N GLU A 62 4.37 -0.98 12.27
CA GLU A 62 5.79 -0.72 12.51
C GLU A 62 6.37 0.30 11.52
N THR A 63 7.66 0.59 11.63
CA THR A 63 8.35 1.48 10.70
C THR A 63 8.33 0.90 9.29
N GLY A 64 7.44 1.46 8.46
CA GLY A 64 7.28 1.03 7.07
C GLY A 64 6.38 -0.18 6.86
N VAL A 65 5.81 -0.75 7.93
CA VAL A 65 4.87 -1.87 7.87
C VAL A 65 3.44 -1.37 8.01
N TYR A 66 2.61 -1.75 7.06
CA TYR A 66 1.20 -1.37 6.97
C TYR A 66 0.34 -2.62 6.89
N ALA A 67 -0.80 -2.59 7.56
CA ALA A 67 -1.83 -3.60 7.52
C ALA A 67 -3.16 -2.96 7.14
N LEU A 68 -4.12 -3.77 6.68
CA LEU A 68 -5.51 -3.31 6.68
C LEU A 68 -5.94 -3.03 8.12
N PRO A 69 -6.79 -2.00 8.34
CA PRO A 69 -7.36 -1.77 9.65
C PRO A 69 -8.14 -3.03 10.03
N PRO A 70 -8.11 -3.47 11.30
CA PRO A 70 -9.08 -4.43 11.76
C PRO A 70 -10.45 -3.81 11.46
N ASP A 71 -11.28 -4.52 10.72
CA ASP A 71 -12.65 -4.10 10.44
C ASP A 71 -13.31 -3.82 11.80
N THR A 72 -13.36 -2.54 12.16
CA THR A 72 -13.91 -2.12 13.44
C THR A 72 -15.35 -1.78 13.10
N GLU A 73 -16.16 -2.84 13.11
CA GLU A 73 -17.62 -2.84 12.98
C GLU A 73 -18.28 -1.85 13.97
#